data_AF-A0A2N9NNK1-F1
#
_entry.id   AF-A0A2N9NNK1-F1
#
_cell.length_a   1.000
_cell.length_b   1.000
_cell.length_c   1.000
_cell.angle_alpha   90.00
_cell.angle_beta   90.00
_cell.angle_gamma   90.00
#
_symmetry.space_group_name_H-M   'P 1'
#
loop_
_entity.id
_entity.type
_entity.pdbx_description
1 polymer ?
#
loop_
_entity_poly.entity_id
_entity_poly.type
_entity_poly.pdbx_seq_one_letter_code
_entity_poly.pdbx_strand_id
1 'polypeptide(L)'
;MSAGPQAIAACARQFLDEILTAEERQFPSIGHGTDHRYKGKALAGTALVHENEVIHAAFFRLDETEQPERMASYRSRRRRFTE
;
A
#
# COMPACT_ATOMS: atom_id res chain seq x y z
N MET A 1 3.74 11.88 -25.83
CA MET A 1 5.21 11.78 -25.72
C MET A 1 5.51 10.82 -24.58
N SER A 2 6.15 9.67 -24.80
CA SER A 2 6.57 8.82 -23.68
C SER A 2 7.80 9.44 -23.03
N ALA A 3 7.87 9.41 -21.70
CA ALA A 3 9.07 9.83 -20.98
C ALA A 3 10.27 8.95 -21.40
N GLY A 4 11.46 9.55 -21.51
CA GLY A 4 12.68 8.80 -21.81
C GLY A 4 13.07 7.87 -20.65
N PRO A 5 13.89 6.82 -20.90
CA PRO A 5 14.26 5.82 -19.88
C PRO A 5 14.83 6.42 -18.59
N GLN A 6 15.58 7.52 -18.70
CA GLN A 6 16.17 8.20 -17.56
C GLN A 6 15.13 8.87 -16.65
N ALA A 7 14.08 9.43 -17.25
CA ALA A 7 12.97 10.03 -16.50
C ALA A 7 12.14 8.96 -15.78
N ILE A 8 11.93 7.79 -16.41
CA ILE A 8 11.25 6.65 -15.77
C ILE A 8 12.04 6.17 -14.56
N ALA A 9 13.36 6.00 -14.71
CA ALA A 9 14.24 5.58 -13.61
C ALA A 9 14.24 6.59 -12.45
N ALA A 10 14.24 7.90 -12.74
CA ALA A 10 14.14 8.94 -11.73
C ALA A 10 12.80 8.88 -10.98
N CYS A 11 11.67 8.72 -11.68
CA CYS A 11 10.36 8.55 -11.05
C CYS A 11 10.30 7.29 -10.16
N ALA A 12 10.87 6.18 -10.61
CA ALA A 12 10.92 4.95 -9.83
C ALA A 12 11.77 5.13 -8.55
N ARG A 13 12.92 5.81 -8.66
CA ARG A 13 13.78 6.13 -7.51
C ARG A 13 13.04 6.99 -6.48
N GLN A 14 12.40 8.05 -6.94
CA GLN A 14 11.62 8.93 -6.08
C GLN A 14 10.51 8.16 -5.34
N PHE A 15 9.82 7.24 -6.01
CA PHE A 15 8.79 6.42 -5.36
C PHE A 15 9.36 5.51 -4.26
N LEU A 16 10.54 4.92 -4.47
CA LEU A 16 11.23 4.13 -3.44
C LEU A 16 11.68 5.00 -2.27
N ASP A 17 12.21 6.20 -2.54
CA ASP A 17 12.63 7.14 -1.50
C ASP A 17 11.43 7.56 -0.63
N GLU A 18 10.25 7.79 -1.24
CA GLU A 18 9.01 8.05 -0.50
C GLU A 18 8.62 6.88 0.42
N ILE A 19 8.72 5.63 -0.05
CA ILE A 19 8.46 4.43 0.76
C ILE A 19 9.39 4.36 1.97
N LEU A 20 10.69 4.66 1.80
CA LEU A 20 11.68 4.65 2.88
C LEU A 20 11.41 5.68 3.98
N THR A 21 10.66 6.74 3.66
CA THR A 21 10.29 7.79 4.63
C THR A 21 8.90 7.61 5.25
N ALA A 22 8.14 6.61 4.80
CA ALA A 22 6.78 6.36 5.28
C ALA A 22 6.77 5.83 6.71
N GLU A 23 5.68 6.09 7.43
CA GLU A 23 5.48 5.49 8.75
C GLU A 23 5.31 3.98 8.60
N GLU A 24 6.16 3.20 9.27
CA GLU A 24 6.09 1.74 9.30
C GLU A 24 5.49 1.25 10.63
N ARG A 25 4.60 0.26 10.54
CA ARG A 25 4.13 -0.51 11.68
C ARG A 25 4.26 -1.99 11.42
N GLN A 26 4.70 -2.73 12.43
CA GLN A 26 4.96 -4.17 12.33
C GLN A 26 3.92 -4.96 13.10
N PHE A 27 3.44 -6.04 12.49
CA PHE A 27 2.49 -6.96 13.09
C PHE A 27 2.95 -8.39 12.85
N PRO A 28 2.92 -9.27 13.86
CA PRO A 28 3.08 -10.70 13.64
C PRO A 28 2.06 -11.17 12.61
N SER A 29 2.52 -11.92 11.60
CA SER A 29 1.60 -12.57 10.67
C SER A 29 0.81 -13.67 11.40
N ILE A 30 -0.40 -13.98 10.91
CA ILE A 30 -1.15 -15.16 11.38
C ILE A 30 -0.40 -16.45 11.01
N GLY A 31 0.33 -16.43 9.89
CA GLY A 31 1.25 -17.48 9.50
C GLY A 31 2.67 -17.19 10.00
N HIS A 32 3.66 -17.47 9.16
CA HIS A 32 5.06 -17.15 9.45
C HIS A 32 5.42 -15.74 8.98
N GLY A 33 6.35 -15.11 9.72
CA GLY A 33 6.90 -13.79 9.39
C GLY A 33 6.17 -12.61 10.04
N THR A 34 6.54 -11.42 9.60
CA THR A 34 6.04 -10.13 10.09
C THR A 34 5.47 -9.33 8.93
N ASP A 35 4.26 -8.83 9.11
CA ASP A 35 3.58 -7.92 8.20
C ASP A 35 3.98 -6.48 8.55
N HIS A 36 4.77 -5.85 7.68
CA HIS A 36 5.14 -4.45 7.75
C HIS A 36 4.13 -3.64 6.95
N ARG A 37 3.48 -2.68 7.60
CA ARG A 37 2.48 -1.79 6.97
C ARG A 37 3.01 -0.38 6.93
N TYR A 38 2.95 0.20 5.74
CA TYR A 38 3.48 1.53 5.47
C TYR A 38 2.32 2.49 5.18
N LYS A 39 2.37 3.66 5.81
CA LYS A 39 1.44 4.75 5.56
C LYS A 39 2.20 6.07 5.40
N GLY A 40 2.04 6.68 4.23
CA GLY A 40 2.48 8.04 3.94
C GLY A 40 1.29 8.95 3.63
N LYS A 41 1.57 10.20 3.24
CA LYS A 41 0.53 11.18 2.88
C LYS A 41 -0.31 10.73 1.68
N ALA A 42 0.35 10.24 0.63
CA ALA A 42 -0.24 9.80 -0.64
C ALA A 42 0.28 8.40 -1.02
N LEU A 43 0.57 7.57 -0.01
CA LEU A 43 1.21 6.26 -0.16
C LEU A 43 0.63 5.30 0.87
N ALA A 44 0.31 4.10 0.42
CA ALA A 44 0.14 2.95 1.30
C ALA A 44 0.83 1.72 0.71
N GLY A 45 1.28 0.84 1.58
CA GLY A 45 1.82 -0.44 1.14
C GLY A 45 2.05 -1.42 2.26
N THR A 46 2.41 -2.63 1.88
CA THR A 46 2.73 -3.71 2.80
C THR A 46 3.97 -4.46 2.33
N ALA A 47 4.69 -5.05 3.27
CA ALA A 47 5.74 -6.03 3.01
C ALA A 47 5.64 -7.18 4.03
N LEU A 48 5.64 -8.41 3.55
CA LEU A 48 5.77 -9.62 4.37
C LEU A 48 7.24 -10.03 4.41
N VAL A 49 7.80 -10.06 5.62
CA VAL A 49 9.20 -10.40 5.86
C VAL A 49 9.32 -11.66 6.71
N HIS A 50 10.20 -12.57 6.32
CA HIS A 50 10.59 -13.74 7.11
C HIS A 50 12.09 -13.97 6.97
N GLU A 51 12.78 -14.26 8.07
CA GLU A 51 14.24 -14.51 8.07
C GLU A 51 15.05 -13.43 7.34
N ASN A 52 14.69 -12.16 7.54
CA ASN A 52 15.30 -10.98 6.91
C ASN A 52 15.13 -10.91 5.37
N GLU A 53 14.27 -11.74 4.77
CA GLU A 53 13.92 -11.68 3.35
C GLU A 53 12.50 -11.14 3.13
N VAL A 54 12.33 -10.32 2.09
CA VAL A 54 11.02 -9.84 1.65
C VAL A 54 10.37 -10.89 0.76
N ILE A 55 9.35 -11.57 1.28
CA ILE A 55 8.59 -12.60 0.54
C ILE A 55 7.64 -11.95 -0.47
N HIS A 56 6.95 -10.89 -0.03
CA HIS A 56 6.00 -10.16 -0.85
C HIS A 56 5.96 -8.71 -0.44
N ALA A 57 5.85 -7.80 -1.41
CA ALA A 57 5.61 -6.40 -1.13
C ALA A 57 4.75 -5.77 -2.22
N ALA A 58 3.87 -4.87 -1.80
CA ALA A 58 3.00 -4.12 -2.68
C ALA A 58 2.86 -2.69 -2.17
N PHE A 59 3.10 -1.71 -3.04
CA PHE A 59 3.05 -0.30 -2.71
C PHE A 59 2.27 0.46 -3.78
N PHE A 60 1.44 1.39 -3.33
CA PHE A 60 0.54 2.14 -4.20
C PHE A 60 0.59 3.62 -3.84
N ARG A 61 0.61 4.47 -4.87
CA ARG A 61 0.25 5.87 -4.70
C ARG A 61 -1.25 5.95 -4.46
N LEU A 62 -1.65 6.79 -3.51
CA LEU A 62 -3.04 7.09 -3.21
C LEU A 62 -3.33 8.51 -3.68
N ASP A 63 -4.53 8.74 -4.21
CA ASP A 63 -4.98 10.09 -4.49
C ASP A 63 -5.30 10.78 -3.15
N GLU A 64 -4.74 11.98 -2.93
CA GLU A 64 -4.90 12.72 -1.66
C GLU A 64 -6.37 13.03 -1.31
N THR A 65 -7.28 12.96 -2.29
CA THR A 65 -8.69 13.33 -2.18
C THR A 65 -9.62 12.19 -1.77
N GLU A 66 -9.16 10.94 -1.79
CA GLU A 66 -9.99 9.82 -1.32
C GLU A 66 -9.88 9.70 0.20
N GLN A 67 -10.57 10.58 0.93
CA GLN A 67 -11.15 10.12 2.19
C GLN A 67 -11.99 8.89 1.82
N PRO A 68 -11.78 7.72 2.44
CA PRO A 68 -12.55 6.55 2.09
C PRO A 68 -14.01 6.93 2.26
N GLU A 69 -14.78 6.94 1.16
CA GLU A 69 -16.22 7.06 1.24
C GLU A 69 -16.64 6.05 2.30
N ARG A 70 -17.24 6.58 3.37
CA ARG A 70 -17.51 5.86 4.61
C ARG A 70 -18.09 4.50 4.23
N MET A 71 -17.36 3.43 4.55
CA MET A 71 -17.70 2.09 4.06
C MET A 71 -19.19 1.85 4.30
N ALA A 72 -19.93 1.58 3.21
CA ALA A 72 -21.38 1.49 3.28
C ALA A 72 -21.78 0.53 4.41
N SER A 73 -22.76 0.95 5.21
CA SER A 73 -23.15 0.21 6.41
C SER A 73 -23.38 -1.26 6.09
N TYR A 74 -23.09 -2.15 7.05
CA TYR A 74 -23.30 -3.59 6.87
C TYR A 74 -24.71 -3.91 6.35
N ARG A 75 -25.73 -3.19 6.85
CA ARG A 75 -27.12 -3.30 6.40
C ARG A 75 -27.30 -2.95 4.92
N SER A 76 -26.64 -1.89 4.45
CA SER A 76 -26.71 -1.44 3.05
C SER A 76 -26.07 -2.45 2.09
N ARG A 77 -24.95 -3.07 2.51
CA ARG A 77 -24.25 -4.08 1.69
C ARG A 77 -25.02 -5.40 1.60
N ARG A 78 -25.65 -5.85 2.69
CA ARG A 78 -26.42 -7.11 2.70
C ARG A 78 -27.63 -7.09 1.74
N ARG A 79 -28.27 -5.93 1.57
CA ARG A 79 -29.45 -5.81 0.67
C ARG A 79 -29.12 -6.05 -0.80
N ARG A 80 -27.89 -5.74 -1.23
CA ARG A 80 -27.45 -5.89 -2.64
C ARG A 80 -27.23 -7.35 -3.07
N PHE A 81 -27.20 -8.31 -2.15
CA PHE A 81 -26.95 -9.72 -2.44
C PHE A 81 -28.23 -10.58 -2.35
N THR A 82 -29.39 -9.96 -2.18
CA THR A 82 -30.69 -10.65 -2.02
C THR A 82 -31.71 -10.24 -3.09
N GLU A 83 -31.28 -9.55 -4.15
CA GLU A 83 -32.03 -9.31 -5.39
C GLU A 83 -31.47 -10.15 -6.54
#